data_AF-A0A9P7Y597-F1
#
_entry.id   AF-A0A9P7Y597-F1
#
_cell.length_a   1.000
_cell.length_b   1.000
_cell.length_c   1.000
_cell.angle_alpha   90.00
_cell.angle_beta   90.00
_cell.angle_gamma   90.00
#
_symmetry.space_group_name_H-M   'P 1'
#
loop_
_entity.id
_entity.type
_entity.pdbx_description
1 polymer ?
#
loop_
_entity_poly.entity_id
_entity_poly.type
_entity_poly.pdbx_seq_one_letter_code
_entity_poly.pdbx_strand_id
1 'polypeptide(L)'
;MSQSLPFTATYVHSTNTDAPTRVRVSWGQAPVKDTTQEARPRTIGPQYIETQRPKVIIVGAGIAGLSLGVLLQMAGIEFRILERGTEFDHAETAIFLNATTQKFFQQIGALEEIMSHAKSTTSMVVANEDRKVEYTLEFGEQAKLFGSVGYIVPRRVLHNILVSRIERQNIVMGKRVLTYIPGNRYVTVKCSTGDLITCDILVGADGVFSAVRQNLYDELSAKGLLPPKDSEDIVLSTVRLVGQTIPLDPEEFPAINDENCHFVQVIGDDKPYSWTYFTTASNCVAWSVTQYLTTAEQDSNKVFANTTFDYSHALSMAREVMNFPIITGGPGAPTIKDFLKYTTTSLKKIVLEEKLFKTWYHGRVVLIGNACHKMNPSGGSGATNSIHDAISLANYINLKAIMIRLYAKTLTGAVARSAMMKMNANRPQVAFLEYVPDTGTVPSEYQSSYHFTLEILKNRAAEEEEAEARAKEMKDNVAREASHASTSSPVLISKAPLTPALAAIAEASAIATARSAADAVAAAASLPKSALEIFQTTPSKAKKPVATII
;
A
#
# COMPACT_ATOMS: atom_id res chain seq x y z
N MET A 1 49.72 21.10 -29.53
CA MET A 1 50.21 22.42 -29.07
C MET A 1 49.04 23.23 -28.55
N SER A 2 49.27 23.97 -27.47
CA SER A 2 48.37 24.84 -26.69
C SER A 2 47.06 24.25 -26.16
N GLN A 3 47.04 23.89 -24.87
CA GLN A 3 45.89 24.17 -24.02
C GLN A 3 46.36 24.70 -22.66
N SER A 4 45.85 25.88 -22.35
CA SER A 4 46.00 26.68 -21.15
C SER A 4 45.44 25.97 -19.90
N LEU A 5 46.20 25.98 -18.81
CA LEU A 5 45.69 25.66 -17.47
C LEU A 5 44.82 26.83 -16.94
N PRO A 6 43.66 26.58 -16.32
CA PRO A 6 42.88 27.62 -15.66
C PRO A 6 43.52 27.97 -14.30
N PHE A 7 43.80 29.26 -14.10
CA PHE A 7 44.16 29.85 -12.82
C PHE A 7 42.89 30.14 -12.01
N THR A 8 42.83 29.70 -10.75
CA THR A 8 41.75 30.09 -9.82
C THR A 8 42.34 30.93 -8.70
N ALA A 9 42.08 32.24 -8.72
CA ALA A 9 42.36 33.15 -7.61
C ALA A 9 41.11 33.27 -6.74
N THR A 10 41.22 33.00 -5.44
CA THR A 10 40.11 33.16 -4.49
C THR A 10 40.20 34.54 -3.84
N TYR A 11 39.22 35.42 -4.11
CA TYR A 11 39.08 36.71 -3.43
C TYR A 11 38.30 36.52 -2.13
N VAL A 12 38.86 36.99 -1.01
CA VAL A 12 38.15 37.09 0.27
C VAL A 12 37.77 38.56 0.48
N HIS A 13 36.48 38.89 0.37
CA HIS A 13 35.97 40.20 0.77
C HIS A 13 35.86 40.28 2.29
N SER A 14 36.64 41.16 2.90
CA SER A 14 36.46 41.59 4.29
C SER A 14 35.48 42.77 4.32
N THR A 15 34.37 42.68 5.05
CA THR A 15 33.36 43.74 5.22
C THR A 15 33.62 44.62 6.44
N ASN A 16 34.89 44.94 6.75
CA ASN A 16 35.21 45.82 7.89
C ASN A 16 36.10 46.98 7.43
N THR A 17 35.62 48.21 7.60
CA THR A 17 36.10 49.44 6.95
C THR A 17 37.28 50.13 7.64
N ASP A 18 38.14 49.44 8.41
CA ASP A 18 39.29 50.10 9.06
C ASP A 18 40.54 49.20 9.26
N ALA A 19 41.03 48.52 8.20
CA ALA A 19 42.40 47.98 8.16
C ALA A 19 42.91 47.70 6.73
N PRO A 20 44.22 47.88 6.43
CA PRO A 20 44.76 47.64 5.08
C PRO A 20 44.81 46.16 4.70
N THR A 21 44.27 45.83 3.53
CA THR A 21 44.21 44.49 2.91
C THR A 21 45.61 43.92 2.65
N ARG A 22 45.96 42.77 3.23
CA ARG A 22 47.16 41.99 2.86
C ARG A 22 46.76 40.77 2.02
N VAL A 23 47.25 40.70 0.78
CA VAL A 23 47.13 39.54 -0.12
C VAL A 23 48.31 38.61 0.13
N ARG A 24 48.05 37.33 0.43
CA ARG A 24 49.08 36.30 0.57
C ARG A 24 48.96 35.33 -0.60
N VAL A 25 49.94 35.33 -1.51
CA VAL A 25 50.07 34.37 -2.61
C VAL A 25 51.13 33.35 -2.22
N SER A 26 50.78 32.07 -2.11
CA SER A 26 51.73 30.98 -1.87
C SER A 26 51.86 30.10 -3.11
N TRP A 27 53.09 29.94 -3.58
CA TRP A 27 53.48 29.06 -4.69
C TRP A 27 53.99 27.74 -4.12
N GLY A 28 53.29 26.64 -4.37
CA GLY A 28 53.71 25.30 -3.94
C GLY A 28 53.93 24.39 -5.14
N GLN A 29 55.17 23.94 -5.33
CA GLN A 29 55.57 22.96 -6.34
C GLN A 29 54.83 21.63 -6.14
N ALA A 30 54.36 21.04 -7.24
CA ALA A 30 53.79 19.68 -7.24
C ALA A 30 54.89 18.63 -6.98
N PRO A 31 54.75 17.73 -5.99
CA PRO A 31 55.61 16.56 -5.90
C PRO A 31 55.06 15.43 -6.78
N VAL A 32 56.01 14.81 -7.46
CA VAL A 32 55.93 13.64 -8.34
C VAL A 32 55.19 12.47 -7.69
N LYS A 33 54.32 11.79 -8.46
CA LYS A 33 53.64 10.55 -8.03
C LYS A 33 54.67 9.44 -7.84
N ASP A 34 54.81 8.99 -6.59
CA ASP A 34 55.41 7.69 -6.28
C ASP A 34 54.37 6.59 -6.56
N THR A 35 54.52 5.89 -7.68
CA THR A 35 53.64 4.80 -8.14
C THR A 35 53.99 3.45 -7.52
N THR A 36 54.25 3.41 -6.22
CA THR A 36 54.45 2.16 -5.47
C THR A 36 53.99 2.30 -4.01
N GLN A 37 52.69 2.43 -3.79
CA GLN A 37 52.08 2.03 -2.53
C GLN A 37 50.88 1.14 -2.80
N GLU A 38 51.07 -0.15 -2.54
CA GLU A 38 50.02 -1.14 -2.46
C GLU A 38 48.85 -0.59 -1.64
N ALA A 39 47.63 -0.78 -2.17
CA ALA A 39 46.40 -0.40 -1.51
C ALA A 39 46.29 -1.11 -0.16
N ARG A 40 46.73 -0.44 0.91
CA ARG A 40 46.42 -0.87 2.27
C ARG A 40 44.89 -0.88 2.39
N PRO A 41 44.27 -2.00 2.82
CA PRO A 41 42.84 -2.02 3.04
C PRO A 41 42.51 -0.91 4.03
N ARG A 42 41.67 0.05 3.61
CA ARG A 42 41.16 1.10 4.49
C ARG A 42 40.54 0.40 5.69
N THR A 43 41.20 0.50 6.83
CA THR A 43 40.69 0.01 8.10
C THR A 43 39.40 0.77 8.36
N ILE A 44 38.27 0.06 8.34
CA ILE A 44 36.95 0.64 8.61
C ILE A 44 36.95 0.98 10.10
N GLY A 45 37.39 2.19 10.44
CA GLY A 45 37.43 2.68 11.81
C GLY A 45 36.01 2.95 12.35
N PRO A 46 35.81 2.86 13.68
CA PRO A 46 34.52 3.08 14.35
C PRO A 46 33.98 4.53 14.26
N GLN A 47 34.65 5.42 13.53
CA GLN A 47 34.30 6.83 13.40
C GLN A 47 33.24 7.14 12.32
N TYR A 48 32.74 6.13 11.59
CA TYR A 48 31.76 6.30 10.51
C TYR A 48 30.32 5.88 10.85
N ILE A 49 30.01 5.68 12.13
CA ILE A 49 28.63 5.46 12.57
C ILE A 49 28.10 6.71 13.29
N GLU A 50 28.20 7.87 12.64
CA GLU A 50 27.16 8.88 12.84
C GLU A 50 25.89 8.31 12.22
N THR A 51 25.04 7.72 13.05
CA THR A 51 23.74 7.17 12.66
C THR A 51 22.80 8.28 12.18
N GLN A 52 23.00 8.80 10.97
CA GLN A 52 22.03 9.69 10.35
C GLN A 52 20.73 8.89 10.15
N ARG A 53 19.64 9.41 10.73
CA ARG A 53 18.30 8.86 10.51
C ARG A 53 18.02 8.86 9.00
N PRO A 54 17.32 7.85 8.46
CA PRO A 54 17.09 7.76 7.03
C PRO A 54 16.32 8.99 6.53
N LYS A 55 16.71 9.51 5.37
CA LYS A 55 15.95 10.50 4.64
C LYS A 55 14.85 9.83 3.82
N VAL A 56 13.60 10.23 4.05
CA VAL A 56 12.42 9.64 3.40
C VAL A 56 11.81 10.60 2.40
N ILE A 57 11.51 10.13 1.19
CA ILE A 57 10.67 10.87 0.24
C ILE A 57 9.33 10.16 0.14
N ILE A 58 8.25 10.90 0.36
CA ILE A 58 6.87 10.43 0.25
C ILE A 58 6.28 11.08 -1.00
N VAL A 59 5.75 10.27 -1.91
CA VAL A 59 5.10 10.76 -3.13
C VAL A 59 3.59 10.73 -2.92
N GLY A 60 2.95 11.90 -2.88
CA GLY A 60 1.51 12.07 -2.65
C GLY A 60 1.17 12.61 -1.27
N ALA A 61 0.41 13.72 -1.22
CA ALA A 61 -0.10 14.34 0.00
C ALA A 61 -1.57 13.96 0.29
N GLY A 62 -1.91 12.70 0.03
CA GLY A 62 -3.19 12.11 0.47
C GLY A 62 -3.15 11.67 1.94
N ILE A 63 -4.23 11.02 2.40
CA ILE A 63 -4.36 10.56 3.80
C ILE A 63 -3.17 9.68 4.22
N ALA A 64 -2.77 8.70 3.39
CA ALA A 64 -1.65 7.81 3.68
C ALA A 64 -0.32 8.58 3.85
N GLY A 65 0.02 9.43 2.87
CA GLY A 65 1.28 10.16 2.85
C GLY A 65 1.39 11.22 3.95
N LEU A 66 0.29 11.95 4.22
CA LEU A 66 0.24 12.91 5.31
C LEU A 66 0.31 12.21 6.67
N SER A 67 -0.42 11.11 6.87
CA SER A 67 -0.35 10.35 8.13
C SER A 67 1.06 9.87 8.41
N LEU A 68 1.77 9.38 7.40
CA LEU A 68 3.18 9.00 7.54
C LEU A 68 4.07 10.22 7.84
N GLY A 69 3.85 11.34 7.15
CA GLY A 69 4.59 12.58 7.37
C GLY A 69 4.48 13.08 8.81
N VAL A 70 3.28 13.11 9.38
CA VAL A 70 3.06 13.50 10.79
C VAL A 70 3.88 12.61 11.72
N LEU A 71 3.84 11.30 11.53
CA LEU A 71 4.58 10.35 12.37
C LEU A 71 6.09 10.48 12.22
N LEU A 72 6.61 10.68 11.00
CA LEU A 72 8.04 10.91 10.77
C LEU A 72 8.51 12.22 11.40
N GLN A 73 7.69 13.28 11.34
CA GLN A 73 7.97 14.55 12.00
C GLN A 73 8.06 14.39 13.52
N MET A 74 7.07 13.75 14.13
CA MET A 74 7.06 13.46 15.57
C MET A 74 8.26 12.59 15.98
N ALA A 75 8.68 11.67 15.11
CA ALA A 75 9.85 10.86 15.34
C ALA A 75 11.17 11.64 15.16
N GLY A 76 11.16 12.82 14.53
CA GLY A 76 12.37 13.57 14.16
C GLY A 76 13.17 12.91 13.04
N ILE A 77 12.50 12.26 12.09
CA ILE A 77 13.09 11.64 10.89
C ILE A 77 12.97 12.64 9.74
N GLU A 78 14.05 12.87 8.98
CA GLU A 78 14.01 13.78 7.83
C GLU A 78 13.10 13.22 6.73
N PHE A 79 12.14 14.02 6.26
CA PHE A 79 11.30 13.65 5.14
C PHE A 79 10.89 14.86 4.28
N ARG A 80 10.43 14.57 3.05
CA ARG A 80 9.65 15.50 2.22
C ARG A 80 8.48 14.76 1.57
N ILE A 81 7.32 15.40 1.52
CA ILE A 81 6.15 14.99 0.76
C ILE A 81 6.14 15.76 -0.56
N LEU A 82 6.07 15.04 -1.68
CA LEU A 82 5.97 15.60 -3.02
C LEU A 82 4.55 15.44 -3.53
N GLU A 83 3.83 16.54 -3.69
CA GLU A 83 2.45 16.57 -4.20
C GLU A 83 2.43 17.10 -5.63
N ARG A 84 1.73 16.41 -6.54
CA ARG A 84 1.64 16.80 -7.95
C ARG A 84 0.79 18.05 -8.15
N GLY A 85 -0.27 18.22 -7.35
CA GLY A 85 -1.15 19.39 -7.41
C GLY A 85 -0.42 20.66 -6.98
N THR A 86 -0.75 21.79 -7.60
CA THR A 86 -0.29 23.12 -7.16
C THR A 86 -1.06 23.60 -5.92
N GLU A 87 -2.24 23.05 -5.73
CA GLU A 87 -3.13 23.24 -4.59
C GLU A 87 -3.71 21.88 -4.17
N PHE A 88 -4.30 21.82 -2.96
CA PHE A 88 -4.99 20.61 -2.52
C PHE A 88 -6.38 20.55 -3.14
N ASP A 89 -6.71 19.41 -3.76
CA ASP A 89 -8.08 19.16 -4.22
C ASP A 89 -8.98 18.90 -3.01
N HIS A 90 -10.01 19.74 -2.87
CA HIS A 90 -10.97 19.68 -1.78
C HIS A 90 -12.20 18.88 -2.23
N ALA A 91 -12.09 17.55 -2.22
CA ALA A 91 -13.26 16.70 -2.42
C ALA A 91 -14.28 16.90 -1.28
N GLU A 92 -15.47 17.41 -1.63
CA GLU A 92 -16.62 17.60 -0.72
C GLU A 92 -17.34 16.27 -0.49
N THR A 93 -16.66 15.38 0.24
CA THR A 93 -17.15 14.06 0.66
C THR A 93 -16.85 13.87 2.15
N ALA A 94 -17.52 12.93 2.82
CA ALA A 94 -17.12 12.49 4.16
C ALA A 94 -16.65 11.03 4.17
N ILE A 95 -15.91 10.68 5.21
CA ILE A 95 -15.27 9.38 5.42
C ILE A 95 -15.72 8.85 6.77
N PHE A 96 -16.01 7.56 6.81
CA PHE A 96 -16.10 6.82 8.05
C PHE A 96 -14.71 6.44 8.55
N LEU A 97 -14.35 6.91 9.74
CA LEU A 97 -13.17 6.50 10.48
C LEU A 97 -13.63 5.58 11.61
N ASN A 98 -13.20 4.33 11.57
CA ASN A 98 -13.53 3.39 12.64
C ASN A 98 -12.68 3.64 13.90
N ALA A 99 -13.07 3.01 15.01
CA ALA A 99 -12.43 3.22 16.31
C ALA A 99 -10.92 2.87 16.33
N THR A 100 -10.44 2.03 15.42
CA THR A 100 -9.03 1.59 15.39
C THR A 100 -8.06 2.73 15.07
N THR A 101 -8.53 3.80 14.43
CA THR A 101 -7.71 4.98 14.07
C THR A 101 -7.71 6.06 15.16
N GLN A 102 -8.58 5.95 16.16
CA GLN A 102 -8.71 6.91 17.25
C GLN A 102 -7.37 7.23 17.90
N LYS A 103 -6.63 6.19 18.29
CA LYS A 103 -5.39 6.34 19.06
C LYS A 103 -4.31 7.07 18.27
N PHE A 104 -4.27 6.90 16.96
CA PHE A 104 -3.43 7.70 16.08
C PHE A 104 -3.79 9.19 16.19
N PHE A 105 -5.07 9.53 16.10
CA PHE A 105 -5.50 10.93 16.25
C PHE A 105 -5.27 11.49 17.65
N GLN A 106 -5.43 10.68 18.69
CA GLN A 106 -5.10 11.06 20.06
C GLN A 106 -3.61 11.38 20.19
N GLN A 107 -2.76 10.51 19.67
CA GLN A 107 -1.30 10.63 19.75
C GLN A 107 -0.78 11.87 19.02
N ILE A 108 -1.34 12.20 17.86
CA ILE A 108 -0.93 13.41 17.13
C ILE A 108 -1.56 14.69 17.70
N GLY A 109 -2.46 14.58 18.70
CA GLY A 109 -3.21 15.70 19.30
C GLY A 109 -4.38 16.22 18.45
N ALA A 110 -4.93 15.39 17.56
CA ALA A 110 -6.00 15.74 16.60
C ALA A 110 -7.39 15.27 16.99
N LEU A 111 -7.49 14.40 18.00
CA LEU A 111 -8.75 13.73 18.29
C LEU A 111 -9.88 14.71 18.64
N GLU A 112 -9.65 15.66 19.53
CA GLU A 112 -10.67 16.65 19.92
C GLU A 112 -11.12 17.53 18.75
N GLU A 113 -10.17 17.98 17.93
CA GLU A 113 -10.43 18.77 16.73
C GLU A 113 -11.26 17.97 15.71
N ILE A 114 -10.94 16.69 15.50
CA ILE A 114 -11.73 15.80 14.64
C ILE A 114 -13.14 15.62 15.20
N MET A 115 -13.28 15.32 16.49
CA MET A 115 -14.57 15.11 17.13
C MET A 115 -15.46 16.36 17.03
N SER A 116 -14.88 17.56 17.13
CA SER A 116 -15.62 18.82 16.98
C SER A 116 -16.22 19.05 15.57
N HIS A 117 -15.74 18.31 14.58
CA HIS A 117 -16.20 18.37 13.19
C HIS A 117 -16.82 17.07 12.69
N ALA A 118 -17.08 16.12 13.59
CA ALA A 118 -17.57 14.79 13.26
C ALA A 118 -18.84 14.46 14.01
N LYS A 119 -19.59 13.48 13.47
CA LYS A 119 -20.64 12.81 14.24
C LYS A 119 -20.21 11.38 14.54
N SER A 120 -20.43 10.93 15.78
CA SER A 120 -20.24 9.54 16.17
C SER A 120 -21.25 8.64 15.45
N THR A 121 -20.84 7.43 15.11
CA THR A 121 -21.73 6.41 14.52
C THR A 121 -21.48 5.08 15.21
N THR A 122 -22.53 4.54 15.81
CA THR A 122 -22.50 3.25 16.52
C THR A 122 -23.17 2.15 15.72
N SER A 123 -23.83 2.47 14.61
CA SER A 123 -24.42 1.47 13.73
C SER A 123 -24.52 2.00 12.30
N MET A 124 -24.83 1.10 11.37
CA MET A 124 -25.26 1.41 10.01
C MET A 124 -26.54 0.64 9.72
N VAL A 125 -27.61 1.37 9.39
CA VAL A 125 -28.88 0.76 9.00
C VAL A 125 -28.78 0.32 7.55
N VAL A 126 -29.10 -0.96 7.28
CA VAL A 126 -29.19 -1.51 5.94
C VAL A 126 -30.65 -1.80 5.60
N ALA A 127 -31.11 -1.21 4.52
CA ALA A 127 -32.48 -1.33 4.05
C ALA A 127 -32.54 -1.71 2.56
N ASN A 128 -33.74 -2.08 2.11
CA ASN A 128 -34.02 -2.33 0.70
C ASN A 128 -34.71 -1.11 0.05
N GLU A 129 -35.01 -1.23 -1.24
CA GLU A 129 -35.64 -0.15 -2.01
C GLU A 129 -37.10 0.13 -1.64
N ASP A 130 -37.78 -0.79 -0.94
CA ASP A 130 -39.11 -0.55 -0.35
C ASP A 130 -39.07 0.18 0.99
N ARG A 131 -37.89 0.67 1.40
CA ARG A 131 -37.61 1.32 2.69
C ARG A 131 -37.76 0.38 3.89
N LYS A 132 -37.78 -0.94 3.66
CA LYS A 132 -37.78 -1.93 4.73
C LYS A 132 -36.36 -2.10 5.25
N VAL A 133 -36.18 -1.93 6.56
CA VAL A 133 -34.92 -2.26 7.22
C VAL A 133 -34.74 -3.77 7.20
N GLU A 134 -33.67 -4.23 6.56
CA GLU A 134 -33.32 -5.65 6.49
C GLU A 134 -32.51 -6.06 7.72
N TYR A 135 -31.49 -5.26 8.06
CA TYR A 135 -30.67 -5.45 9.25
C TYR A 135 -29.94 -4.17 9.64
N THR A 136 -29.39 -4.16 10.86
CA THR A 136 -28.52 -3.08 11.35
C THR A 136 -27.15 -3.66 11.65
N LEU A 137 -26.10 -3.10 11.06
CA LEU A 137 -24.73 -3.42 11.43
C LEU A 137 -24.35 -2.61 12.66
N GLU A 138 -24.16 -3.29 13.78
CA GLU A 138 -23.77 -2.66 15.04
C GLU A 138 -22.25 -2.51 15.14
N PHE A 139 -21.82 -1.28 15.42
CA PHE A 139 -20.44 -0.90 15.73
C PHE A 139 -20.24 -0.62 17.23
N GLY A 140 -21.28 -0.74 18.06
CA GLY A 140 -21.24 -0.38 19.49
C GLY A 140 -20.16 -1.10 20.30
N GLU A 141 -19.82 -2.35 19.96
CA GLU A 141 -18.74 -3.10 20.62
C GLU A 141 -17.35 -2.50 20.38
N GLN A 142 -17.17 -1.67 19.34
CA GLN A 142 -15.90 -0.99 19.09
C GLN A 142 -15.46 -0.13 20.30
N ALA A 143 -16.43 0.46 21.03
CA ALA A 143 -16.14 1.24 22.23
C ALA A 143 -15.47 0.41 23.31
N LYS A 144 -15.91 -0.84 23.50
CA LYS A 144 -15.32 -1.76 24.47
C LYS A 144 -13.95 -2.27 24.02
N LEU A 145 -13.82 -2.60 22.74
CA LEU A 145 -12.61 -3.22 22.18
C LEU A 145 -11.45 -2.23 22.00
N PHE A 146 -11.76 -1.02 21.52
CA PHE A 146 -10.75 -0.04 21.12
C PHE A 146 -10.79 1.23 21.97
N GLY A 147 -11.70 1.30 22.94
CA GLY A 147 -11.89 2.48 23.79
C GLY A 147 -12.59 3.64 23.09
N SER A 148 -13.23 3.41 21.93
CA SER A 148 -13.98 4.44 21.21
C SER A 148 -14.97 3.91 20.17
N VAL A 149 -15.84 4.80 19.68
CA VAL A 149 -16.76 4.59 18.56
C VAL A 149 -16.13 5.05 17.24
N GLY A 150 -16.81 4.75 16.13
CA GLY A 150 -16.45 5.31 14.83
C GLY A 150 -17.07 6.69 14.61
N TYR A 151 -16.49 7.46 13.67
CA TYR A 151 -16.89 8.83 13.37
C TYR A 151 -17.04 9.05 11.87
N ILE A 152 -18.05 9.81 11.48
CA ILE A 152 -18.18 10.38 10.13
C ILE A 152 -17.53 11.76 10.13
N VAL A 153 -16.47 11.91 9.34
CA VAL A 153 -15.66 13.13 9.26
C VAL A 153 -15.63 13.64 7.82
N PRO A 154 -15.88 14.93 7.56
CA PRO A 154 -15.64 15.52 6.24
C PRO A 154 -14.18 15.29 5.82
N ARG A 155 -13.97 14.75 4.62
CA ARG A 155 -12.64 14.41 4.10
C ARG A 155 -11.72 15.62 4.06
N ARG A 156 -12.26 16.78 3.67
CA ARG A 156 -11.55 18.07 3.67
C ARG A 156 -11.04 18.44 5.06
N VAL A 157 -11.86 18.24 6.09
CA VAL A 157 -11.48 18.54 7.48
C VAL A 157 -10.36 17.61 7.93
N LEU A 158 -10.52 16.29 7.75
CA LEU A 158 -9.48 15.32 8.09
C LEU A 158 -8.15 15.65 7.38
N HIS A 159 -8.19 15.96 6.09
CA HIS A 159 -7.02 16.31 5.31
C HIS A 159 -6.34 17.57 5.85
N ASN A 160 -7.10 18.65 6.08
CA ASN A 160 -6.58 19.91 6.61
C ASN A 160 -5.94 19.74 7.99
N ILE A 161 -6.54 18.93 8.86
CA ILE A 161 -5.99 18.60 10.18
C ILE A 161 -4.64 17.90 10.02
N LEU A 162 -4.54 16.90 9.14
CA LEU A 162 -3.25 16.23 8.92
C LEU A 162 -2.18 17.16 8.33
N VAL A 163 -2.57 18.04 7.40
CA VAL A 163 -1.67 19.06 6.84
C VAL A 163 -1.18 20.02 7.93
N SER A 164 -2.05 20.47 8.83
CA SER A 164 -1.68 21.42 9.89
C SER A 164 -0.68 20.85 10.90
N ARG A 165 -0.56 19.52 10.99
CA ARG A 165 0.44 18.84 11.83
C ARG A 165 1.79 18.64 11.18
N ILE A 166 1.98 19.06 9.93
CA ILE A 166 3.25 18.98 9.23
C ILE A 166 3.77 20.38 8.97
N GLU A 167 5.05 20.61 9.26
CA GLU A 167 5.68 21.89 8.93
C GLU A 167 5.63 22.14 7.43
N ARG A 168 5.22 23.35 7.01
CA ARG A 168 4.91 23.65 5.61
C ARG A 168 6.06 23.34 4.66
N GLN A 169 7.31 23.54 5.07
CA GLN A 169 8.48 23.19 4.27
C GLN A 169 8.53 21.71 3.87
N ASN A 170 7.98 20.82 4.69
CA ASN A 170 8.03 19.38 4.42
C ASN A 170 7.02 18.94 3.36
N ILE A 171 6.11 19.81 2.92
CA ILE A 171 5.15 19.55 1.84
C ILE A 171 5.49 20.42 0.63
N VAL A 172 5.95 19.79 -0.44
CA VAL A 172 6.34 20.46 -1.68
C VAL A 172 5.26 20.22 -2.75
N MET A 173 4.49 21.27 -3.04
CA MET A 173 3.43 21.26 -4.06
C MET A 173 4.00 21.40 -5.48
N GLY A 174 3.21 21.03 -6.50
CA GLY A 174 3.59 21.12 -7.91
C GLY A 174 4.74 20.20 -8.32
N LYS A 175 5.07 19.19 -7.50
CA LYS A 175 6.17 18.24 -7.72
C LYS A 175 5.61 16.88 -8.11
N ARG A 176 5.32 16.72 -9.41
CA ARG A 176 4.96 15.41 -9.97
C ARG A 176 6.19 14.54 -10.13
N VAL A 177 6.21 13.37 -9.49
CA VAL A 177 7.23 12.35 -9.72
C VAL A 177 6.93 11.62 -11.03
N LEU A 178 7.96 11.44 -11.86
CA LEU A 178 7.86 10.72 -13.12
C LEU A 178 8.43 9.30 -13.02
N THR A 179 9.57 9.16 -12.34
CA THR A 179 10.30 7.91 -12.23
C THR A 179 11.28 7.98 -11.06
N TYR A 180 11.92 6.87 -10.74
CA TYR A 180 13.06 6.81 -9.82
C TYR A 180 14.18 5.96 -10.42
N ILE A 181 15.40 6.22 -9.98
CA ILE A 181 16.59 5.44 -10.31
C ILE A 181 16.96 4.62 -9.07
N PRO A 182 16.87 3.28 -9.13
CA PRO A 182 17.27 2.44 -8.01
C PRO A 182 18.79 2.49 -7.82
N GLY A 183 19.22 2.44 -6.57
CA GLY A 183 20.63 2.32 -6.21
C GLY A 183 20.80 1.48 -4.96
N ASN A 184 22.00 0.92 -4.77
CA ASN A 184 22.28 0.02 -3.64
C ASN A 184 22.13 0.74 -2.29
N ARG A 185 22.56 2.01 -2.22
CA ARG A 185 22.54 2.81 -0.99
C ARG A 185 21.43 3.86 -0.94
N TYR A 186 21.05 4.40 -2.09
CA TYR A 186 20.07 5.47 -2.19
C TYR A 186 19.17 5.25 -3.39
N VAL A 187 17.99 5.86 -3.36
CA VAL A 187 17.08 5.99 -4.51
C VAL A 187 17.10 7.45 -4.94
N THR A 188 17.10 7.71 -6.25
CA THR A 188 17.00 9.07 -6.78
C THR A 188 15.69 9.25 -7.51
N VAL A 189 14.85 10.17 -7.03
CA VAL A 189 13.54 10.50 -7.60
C VAL A 189 13.71 11.57 -8.67
N LYS A 190 13.06 11.39 -9.83
CA LYS A 190 13.02 12.39 -10.90
C LYS A 190 11.64 13.02 -10.98
N CYS A 191 11.59 14.34 -10.87
CA CYS A 191 10.35 15.13 -10.94
C CYS A 191 10.12 15.71 -12.34
N SER A 192 8.88 16.10 -12.64
CA SER A 192 8.49 16.74 -13.91
C SER A 192 9.16 18.09 -14.15
N THR A 193 9.57 18.75 -13.08
CA THR A 193 10.33 20.00 -13.08
C THR A 193 11.82 19.83 -13.40
N GLY A 194 12.28 18.59 -13.59
CA GLY A 194 13.69 18.26 -13.85
C GLY A 194 14.53 18.01 -12.59
N ASP A 195 13.98 18.26 -11.39
CA ASP A 195 14.67 18.02 -10.14
C ASP A 195 15.03 16.53 -9.94
N LEU A 196 16.23 16.30 -9.39
CA LEU A 196 16.69 15.00 -8.93
C LEU A 196 16.84 15.03 -7.41
N ILE A 197 16.10 14.18 -6.71
CA ILE A 197 16.06 14.15 -5.24
C ILE A 197 16.52 12.78 -4.76
N THR A 198 17.66 12.74 -4.05
CA THR A 198 18.20 11.51 -3.48
C THR A 198 17.69 11.27 -2.06
N CYS A 199 17.33 10.02 -1.75
CA CYS A 199 16.83 9.60 -0.44
C CYS A 199 17.22 8.16 -0.09
N ASP A 200 17.10 7.80 1.18
CA ASP A 200 17.36 6.44 1.66
C ASP A 200 16.17 5.51 1.42
N ILE A 201 14.96 6.05 1.52
CA ILE A 201 13.68 5.35 1.37
C ILE A 201 12.74 6.20 0.51
N LEU A 202 12.15 5.58 -0.50
CA LEU A 202 11.08 6.16 -1.31
C LEU A 202 9.75 5.49 -0.95
N VAL A 203 8.74 6.29 -0.63
CA VAL A 203 7.39 5.84 -0.29
C VAL A 203 6.42 6.29 -1.37
N GLY A 204 5.80 5.35 -2.09
CA GLY A 204 4.69 5.62 -3.00
C GLY A 204 3.36 5.67 -2.24
N ALA A 205 2.81 6.87 -2.10
CA ALA A 205 1.48 7.15 -1.53
C ALA A 205 0.60 7.93 -2.53
N ASP A 206 0.90 7.79 -3.82
CA ASP A 206 0.44 8.60 -4.94
C ASP A 206 -0.84 8.05 -5.62
N GLY A 207 -1.60 7.27 -4.87
CA GLY A 207 -2.94 6.82 -5.26
C GLY A 207 -2.95 5.63 -6.21
N VAL A 208 -4.13 5.32 -6.74
CA VAL A 208 -4.34 4.10 -7.52
C VAL A 208 -3.54 4.07 -8.83
N PHE A 209 -3.24 5.22 -9.43
CA PHE A 209 -2.39 5.33 -10.63
C PHE A 209 -0.93 5.65 -10.27
N SER A 210 -0.45 5.09 -9.16
CA SER A 210 0.89 5.33 -8.63
C SER A 210 1.99 5.18 -9.69
N ALA A 211 2.71 6.26 -9.95
CA ALA A 211 3.90 6.26 -10.79
C ALA A 211 5.02 5.48 -10.11
N VAL A 212 5.12 5.56 -8.77
CA VAL A 212 6.10 4.80 -7.99
C VAL A 212 5.88 3.30 -8.15
N ARG A 213 4.63 2.81 -8.07
CA ARG A 213 4.31 1.40 -8.28
C ARG A 213 4.63 0.95 -9.70
N GLN A 214 4.26 1.73 -10.71
CA GLN A 214 4.53 1.36 -12.11
C GLN A 214 6.03 1.16 -12.34
N ASN A 215 6.87 2.11 -11.90
CA ASN A 215 8.33 1.98 -12.01
C ASN A 215 8.88 0.79 -11.19
N LEU A 216 8.32 0.52 -10.01
CA LEU A 216 8.65 -0.66 -9.20
C LEU A 216 8.38 -1.96 -9.94
N TYR A 217 7.25 -2.02 -10.64
CA TYR A 217 6.80 -3.22 -11.33
C TYR A 217 7.55 -3.42 -12.63
N ASP A 218 7.89 -2.35 -13.35
CA ASP A 218 8.79 -2.42 -14.50
C ASP A 218 10.16 -2.98 -14.11
N GLU A 219 10.73 -2.51 -12.98
CA GLU A 219 11.99 -3.02 -12.45
C GLU A 219 11.92 -4.52 -12.09
N LEU A 220 10.85 -4.94 -11.42
CA LEU A 220 10.66 -6.34 -11.01
C LEU A 220 10.35 -7.26 -12.19
N SER A 221 9.56 -6.79 -13.14
CA SER A 221 9.21 -7.51 -14.37
C SER A 221 10.47 -7.77 -15.20
N ALA A 222 11.33 -6.77 -15.37
CA ALA A 222 12.62 -6.92 -16.04
C ALA A 222 13.56 -7.94 -15.35
N LYS A 223 13.37 -8.19 -14.06
CA LYS A 223 14.11 -9.22 -13.29
C LYS A 223 13.39 -10.57 -13.22
N GLY A 224 12.20 -10.71 -13.79
CA GLY A 224 11.37 -11.92 -13.66
C GLY A 224 10.88 -12.19 -12.24
N LEU A 225 10.75 -11.15 -11.41
CA LEU A 225 10.39 -11.25 -9.98
C LEU A 225 8.97 -10.78 -9.68
N LEU A 226 8.27 -10.18 -10.65
CA LEU A 226 6.92 -9.67 -10.45
C LEU A 226 5.90 -10.84 -10.50
N PRO A 227 5.05 -11.02 -9.48
CA PRO A 227 3.99 -12.02 -9.51
C PRO A 227 2.99 -11.75 -10.66
N PRO A 228 2.50 -12.77 -11.39
CA PRO A 228 1.57 -12.58 -12.50
C PRO A 228 0.31 -11.78 -12.13
N LYS A 229 -0.22 -11.99 -10.92
CA LYS A 229 -1.39 -11.27 -10.39
C LYS A 229 -1.19 -9.74 -10.30
N ASP A 230 0.04 -9.28 -10.08
CA ASP A 230 0.34 -7.85 -10.03
C ASP A 230 0.30 -7.19 -11.41
N SER A 231 0.54 -7.97 -12.47
CA SER A 231 0.49 -7.53 -13.88
C SER A 231 -0.91 -7.45 -14.48
N GLU A 232 -1.92 -8.05 -13.83
CA GLU A 232 -3.31 -7.98 -14.29
C GLU A 232 -3.84 -6.53 -14.30
N ASP A 233 -4.85 -6.24 -15.09
CA ASP A 233 -5.46 -4.92 -15.10
C ASP A 233 -6.13 -4.57 -13.76
N ILE A 234 -6.28 -3.27 -13.51
CA ILE A 234 -7.07 -2.78 -12.39
C ILE A 234 -8.55 -2.96 -12.74
N VAL A 235 -9.33 -3.50 -11.79
CA VAL A 235 -10.76 -3.75 -12.01
C VAL A 235 -11.54 -2.44 -11.83
N LEU A 236 -12.47 -2.17 -12.75
CA LEU A 236 -13.36 -1.01 -12.73
C LEU A 236 -14.80 -1.48 -12.54
N SER A 237 -15.10 -2.10 -11.40
CA SER A 237 -16.37 -2.81 -11.16
C SER A 237 -17.55 -1.89 -10.85
N THR A 238 -17.31 -0.62 -10.52
CA THR A 238 -18.37 0.29 -10.05
C THR A 238 -18.19 1.72 -10.53
N VAL A 239 -19.32 2.40 -10.74
CA VAL A 239 -19.40 3.85 -10.99
C VAL A 239 -20.18 4.48 -9.85
N ARG A 240 -19.72 5.61 -9.34
CA ARG A 240 -20.35 6.27 -8.20
C ARG A 240 -20.68 7.72 -8.51
N LEU A 241 -21.93 8.09 -8.24
CA LEU A 241 -22.36 9.46 -8.09
C LEU A 241 -22.20 9.85 -6.62
N VAL A 242 -21.53 10.96 -6.34
CA VAL A 242 -21.31 11.46 -4.97
C VAL A 242 -21.72 12.91 -4.89
N GLY A 243 -22.23 13.31 -3.72
CA GLY A 243 -22.57 14.69 -3.43
C GLY A 243 -22.62 14.96 -1.93
N GLN A 244 -22.58 16.24 -1.59
CA GLN A 244 -22.82 16.73 -0.25
C GLN A 244 -23.79 17.91 -0.36
N THR A 245 -24.80 17.92 0.50
CA THR A 245 -25.71 19.06 0.55
C THR A 245 -25.02 20.28 1.14
N ILE A 246 -25.50 21.48 0.81
CA ILE A 246 -25.30 22.65 1.67
C ILE A 246 -25.88 22.38 3.08
N PRO A 247 -25.53 23.17 4.11
CA PRO A 247 -26.20 23.07 5.40
C PRO A 247 -27.72 23.11 5.23
N LEU A 248 -28.41 22.09 5.73
CA LEU A 248 -29.85 21.92 5.62
C LEU A 248 -30.55 22.60 6.80
N ASP A 249 -31.82 22.93 6.60
CA ASP A 249 -32.71 23.39 7.66
C ASP A 249 -33.13 22.20 8.53
N PRO A 250 -32.86 22.21 9.86
CA PRO A 250 -33.27 21.13 10.72
C PRO A 250 -34.79 20.97 10.88
N GLU A 251 -35.58 22.01 10.57
CA GLU A 251 -37.04 21.88 10.55
C GLU A 251 -37.50 21.01 9.37
N GLU A 252 -36.84 21.10 8.21
CA GLU A 252 -37.10 20.28 7.02
C GLU A 252 -36.46 18.89 7.15
N PHE A 253 -35.30 18.80 7.81
CA PHE A 253 -34.53 17.56 7.99
C PHE A 253 -34.18 17.29 9.46
N PRO A 254 -35.12 16.88 10.34
CA PRO A 254 -34.86 16.74 11.77
C PRO A 254 -33.66 15.84 12.14
N ALA A 255 -33.39 14.81 11.34
CA ALA A 255 -32.26 13.89 11.52
C ALA A 255 -30.87 14.57 11.54
N ILE A 256 -30.72 15.76 10.96
CA ILE A 256 -29.43 16.47 11.02
C ILE A 256 -29.15 17.07 12.40
N ASN A 257 -30.15 17.23 13.28
CA ASN A 257 -29.94 17.71 14.65
C ASN A 257 -29.53 16.59 15.62
N ASP A 258 -29.70 15.33 15.25
CA ASP A 258 -29.38 14.22 16.14
C ASP A 258 -27.87 14.21 16.44
N GLU A 259 -27.50 13.95 17.70
CA GLU A 259 -26.11 13.96 18.15
C GLU A 259 -25.27 12.92 17.37
N ASN A 260 -25.86 11.73 17.18
CA ASN A 260 -25.27 10.65 16.43
C ASN A 260 -25.55 10.78 14.93
N CYS A 261 -24.64 10.24 14.14
CA CYS A 261 -24.78 10.15 12.71
C CYS A 261 -25.89 9.15 12.33
N HIS A 262 -26.79 9.56 11.45
CA HIS A 262 -27.67 8.64 10.75
C HIS A 262 -26.94 8.05 9.55
N PHE A 263 -26.29 6.90 9.74
CA PHE A 263 -25.59 6.19 8.68
C PHE A 263 -26.49 5.12 8.08
N VAL A 264 -26.89 5.32 6.83
CA VAL A 264 -27.82 4.43 6.13
C VAL A 264 -27.25 3.97 4.81
N GLN A 265 -27.39 2.67 4.53
CA GLN A 265 -27.19 2.06 3.23
C GLN A 265 -28.49 1.42 2.74
N VAL A 266 -28.78 1.62 1.47
CA VAL A 266 -29.88 0.96 0.77
C VAL A 266 -29.33 0.13 -0.37
N ILE A 267 -29.78 -1.10 -0.47
CA ILE A 267 -29.41 -2.06 -1.52
C ILE A 267 -30.63 -2.20 -2.43
N GLY A 268 -30.45 -2.02 -3.74
CA GLY A 268 -31.51 -2.28 -4.72
C GLY A 268 -31.73 -3.79 -4.87
N ASP A 269 -33.00 -4.20 -4.89
CA ASP A 269 -33.37 -5.62 -4.97
C ASP A 269 -33.17 -6.16 -6.40
N ASP A 270 -33.75 -5.47 -7.40
CA ASP A 270 -33.68 -5.84 -8.82
C ASP A 270 -32.89 -4.82 -9.66
N LYS A 271 -32.07 -3.99 -9.00
CA LYS A 271 -31.31 -2.92 -9.64
C LYS A 271 -29.83 -3.08 -9.35
N PRO A 272 -28.93 -2.81 -10.31
CA PRO A 272 -27.48 -2.86 -10.08
C PRO A 272 -27.01 -1.61 -9.31
N TYR A 273 -27.70 -1.24 -8.24
CA TYR A 273 -27.46 -0.02 -7.50
C TYR A 273 -27.49 -0.25 -6.00
N SER A 274 -26.64 0.47 -5.30
CA SER A 274 -26.79 0.75 -3.87
C SER A 274 -26.60 2.24 -3.63
N TRP A 275 -27.21 2.77 -2.58
CA TRP A 275 -26.98 4.16 -2.21
C TRP A 275 -26.84 4.31 -0.71
N THR A 276 -26.10 5.32 -0.32
CA THR A 276 -25.67 5.52 1.06
C THR A 276 -25.73 6.99 1.36
N TYR A 277 -26.15 7.33 2.58
CA TYR A 277 -26.10 8.69 3.08
C TYR A 277 -25.77 8.70 4.56
N PHE A 278 -25.17 9.80 4.99
CA PHE A 278 -24.90 10.07 6.39
C PHE A 278 -24.97 11.56 6.70
N THR A 279 -25.52 11.87 7.87
CA THR A 279 -25.54 13.22 8.43
C THR A 279 -24.16 13.59 8.97
N THR A 280 -23.74 14.83 8.78
CA THR A 280 -22.44 15.34 9.22
C THR A 280 -22.60 16.43 10.28
N ALA A 281 -21.53 16.76 11.00
CA ALA A 281 -21.56 17.81 12.04
C ALA A 281 -21.77 19.23 11.48
N SER A 282 -21.69 19.42 10.16
CA SER A 282 -21.90 20.72 9.51
C SER A 282 -23.35 20.96 9.06
N ASN A 283 -24.31 20.23 9.64
CA ASN A 283 -25.71 20.21 9.22
C ASN A 283 -25.90 19.83 7.74
N CYS A 284 -24.92 19.14 7.15
CA CYS A 284 -24.98 18.64 5.78
C CYS A 284 -25.27 17.13 5.78
N VAL A 285 -25.84 16.65 4.69
CA VAL A 285 -25.90 15.23 4.35
C VAL A 285 -24.90 14.96 3.23
N ALA A 286 -23.98 14.01 3.48
CA ALA A 286 -23.14 13.47 2.44
C ALA A 286 -23.78 12.17 1.94
N TRP A 287 -23.88 12.03 0.63
CA TRP A 287 -24.64 10.96 -0.01
C TRP A 287 -23.94 10.46 -1.27
N SER A 288 -24.33 9.26 -1.68
CA SER A 288 -23.81 8.67 -2.90
C SER A 288 -24.68 7.55 -3.42
N VAL A 289 -24.63 7.33 -4.74
CA VAL A 289 -25.26 6.21 -5.43
C VAL A 289 -24.17 5.47 -6.18
N THR A 290 -24.03 4.18 -5.93
CA THR A 290 -23.06 3.27 -6.57
C THR A 290 -23.81 2.39 -7.56
N GLN A 291 -23.39 2.38 -8.81
CA GLN A 291 -23.79 1.45 -9.85
C GLN A 291 -22.77 0.32 -9.94
N TYR A 292 -23.24 -0.92 -9.98
CA TYR A 292 -22.43 -2.12 -10.21
C TYR A 292 -22.40 -2.43 -11.71
N LEU A 293 -21.20 -2.51 -12.28
CA LEU A 293 -21.02 -2.69 -13.72
C LEU A 293 -20.91 -4.17 -14.10
N THR A 294 -21.63 -4.55 -15.15
CA THR A 294 -21.44 -5.83 -15.85
C THR A 294 -20.07 -5.85 -16.54
N THR A 295 -19.54 -7.04 -16.85
CA THR A 295 -18.23 -7.18 -17.51
C THR A 295 -18.13 -6.36 -18.80
N ALA A 296 -19.19 -6.29 -19.61
CA ALA A 296 -19.22 -5.51 -20.84
C ALA A 296 -19.11 -3.99 -20.59
N GLU A 297 -19.72 -3.49 -19.51
CA GLU A 297 -19.63 -2.07 -19.12
C GLU A 297 -18.27 -1.72 -18.50
N GLN A 298 -17.60 -2.69 -17.86
CA GLN A 298 -16.25 -2.45 -17.33
C GLN A 298 -15.27 -2.12 -18.46
N ASP A 299 -15.32 -2.87 -19.57
CA ASP A 299 -14.44 -2.65 -20.72
C ASP A 299 -14.67 -1.30 -21.41
N SER A 300 -15.93 -0.89 -21.56
CA SER A 300 -16.25 0.42 -22.15
C SER A 300 -15.84 1.59 -21.25
N ASN A 301 -15.85 1.39 -19.93
CA ASN A 301 -15.44 2.41 -18.95
C ASN A 301 -13.93 2.50 -18.74
N LYS A 302 -13.11 1.57 -19.27
CA LYS A 302 -11.63 1.66 -19.22
C LYS A 302 -11.10 2.95 -19.85
N VAL A 303 -11.79 3.48 -20.86
CA VAL A 303 -11.42 4.76 -21.52
C VAL A 303 -11.52 5.94 -20.55
N PHE A 304 -12.38 5.85 -19.54
CA PHE A 304 -12.58 6.87 -18.52
C PHE A 304 -11.79 6.61 -17.24
N ALA A 305 -10.97 5.54 -17.20
CA ALA A 305 -10.07 5.28 -16.08
C ALA A 305 -9.19 6.52 -15.83
N ASN A 306 -9.14 7.00 -14.58
CA ASN A 306 -8.43 8.22 -14.18
C ASN A 306 -9.09 9.56 -14.58
N THR A 307 -10.33 9.55 -15.08
CA THR A 307 -11.09 10.79 -15.34
C THR A 307 -12.25 10.93 -14.36
N THR A 308 -12.38 12.11 -13.76
CA THR A 308 -13.65 12.51 -13.18
C THR A 308 -14.52 12.93 -14.34
N PHE A 309 -15.72 12.35 -14.46
CA PHE A 309 -16.62 12.79 -15.51
C PHE A 309 -16.99 14.26 -15.29
N ASP A 310 -17.27 14.97 -16.39
CA ASP A 310 -17.76 16.34 -16.28
C ASP A 310 -19.12 16.41 -15.58
N TYR A 311 -19.53 17.64 -15.26
CA TYR A 311 -20.79 17.92 -14.60
C TYR A 311 -22.01 17.39 -15.39
N SER A 312 -21.94 17.34 -16.73
CA SER A 312 -23.06 16.89 -17.57
C SER A 312 -23.34 15.39 -17.42
N HIS A 313 -22.29 14.56 -17.33
CA HIS A 313 -22.41 13.13 -17.07
C HIS A 313 -22.91 12.84 -15.66
N ALA A 314 -22.47 13.64 -14.67
CA ALA A 314 -22.96 13.56 -13.31
C ALA A 314 -24.46 13.89 -13.25
N LEU A 315 -24.91 14.91 -13.99
CA LEU A 315 -26.34 15.24 -14.12
C LEU A 315 -27.15 14.14 -14.82
N SER A 316 -26.60 13.46 -15.83
CA SER A 316 -27.28 12.34 -16.49
C SER A 316 -27.59 11.23 -15.49
N MET A 317 -26.57 10.76 -14.77
CA MET A 317 -26.74 9.74 -13.74
C MET A 317 -27.65 10.23 -12.61
N ALA A 318 -27.56 11.51 -12.23
CA ALA A 318 -28.46 12.10 -11.24
C ALA A 318 -29.93 12.01 -11.64
N ARG A 319 -30.27 12.25 -12.92
CA ARG A 319 -31.65 12.13 -13.44
C ARG A 319 -32.16 10.68 -13.40
N GLU A 320 -31.28 9.71 -13.60
CA GLU A 320 -31.63 8.28 -13.55
C GLU A 320 -31.94 7.83 -12.12
N VAL A 321 -31.19 8.33 -11.14
CA VAL A 321 -31.25 7.86 -9.74
C VAL A 321 -32.07 8.77 -8.81
N MET A 322 -32.55 9.92 -9.28
CA MET A 322 -33.20 10.93 -8.43
C MET A 322 -34.42 10.40 -7.67
N ASN A 323 -35.13 9.42 -8.20
CA ASN A 323 -36.33 8.86 -7.57
C ASN A 323 -36.01 7.73 -6.57
N PHE A 324 -34.72 7.40 -6.36
CA PHE A 324 -34.35 6.35 -5.41
C PHE A 324 -34.72 6.78 -3.97
N PRO A 325 -35.36 5.91 -3.19
CA PRO A 325 -35.96 6.27 -1.92
C PRO A 325 -34.94 6.43 -0.79
N ILE A 326 -35.17 7.39 0.09
CA ILE A 326 -34.43 7.59 1.34
C ILE A 326 -35.29 7.06 2.48
N ILE A 327 -34.79 6.11 3.28
CA ILE A 327 -35.64 5.41 4.26
C ILE A 327 -36.08 6.28 5.45
N THR A 328 -35.40 7.40 5.72
CA THR A 328 -35.81 8.36 6.75
C THR A 328 -36.92 9.28 6.21
N GLY A 329 -38.15 9.22 6.77
CA GLY A 329 -39.15 10.29 6.54
C GLY A 329 -40.66 9.97 6.44
N GLY A 330 -41.18 8.77 6.75
CA GLY A 330 -42.64 8.51 6.76
C GLY A 330 -43.37 8.60 5.40
N PRO A 331 -44.71 8.62 5.33
CA PRO A 331 -45.45 8.70 4.05
C PRO A 331 -45.22 10.05 3.35
N GLY A 332 -44.79 10.03 2.08
CA GLY A 332 -44.24 11.20 1.38
C GLY A 332 -42.70 11.30 1.47
N ALA A 333 -42.05 10.25 1.97
CA ALA A 333 -40.64 10.27 2.31
C ALA A 333 -39.70 10.65 1.15
N PRO A 334 -38.62 11.37 1.47
CA PRO A 334 -37.69 11.93 0.51
C PRO A 334 -37.02 10.87 -0.35
N THR A 335 -36.45 11.34 -1.44
CA THR A 335 -35.71 10.60 -2.45
C THR A 335 -34.37 11.29 -2.69
N ILE A 336 -33.47 10.68 -3.44
CA ILE A 336 -32.19 11.31 -3.82
C ILE A 336 -32.39 12.70 -4.45
N LYS A 337 -33.54 12.96 -5.09
CA LYS A 337 -33.95 14.28 -5.58
C LYS A 337 -33.88 15.37 -4.51
N ASP A 338 -34.27 15.06 -3.28
CA ASP A 338 -34.31 16.01 -2.17
C ASP A 338 -32.90 16.37 -1.72
N PHE A 339 -31.95 15.43 -1.74
CA PHE A 339 -30.53 15.75 -1.55
C PHE A 339 -29.95 16.50 -2.74
N LEU A 340 -30.31 16.12 -3.97
CA LEU A 340 -29.86 16.80 -5.19
C LEU A 340 -30.26 18.27 -5.22
N LYS A 341 -31.45 18.63 -4.74
CA LYS A 341 -31.93 20.01 -4.61
C LYS A 341 -30.94 20.90 -3.85
N TYR A 342 -30.28 20.34 -2.84
CA TYR A 342 -29.34 21.04 -1.98
C TYR A 342 -27.86 20.73 -2.30
N THR A 343 -27.58 19.97 -3.35
CA THR A 343 -26.22 19.62 -3.77
C THR A 343 -25.81 20.50 -4.94
N THR A 344 -24.94 21.48 -4.70
CA THR A 344 -24.57 22.49 -5.70
C THR A 344 -23.30 22.08 -6.47
N THR A 345 -22.13 22.43 -5.95
CA THR A 345 -20.83 22.27 -6.62
C THR A 345 -20.16 20.93 -6.34
N SER A 346 -20.62 20.18 -5.35
CA SER A 346 -19.99 18.94 -4.91
C SER A 346 -20.31 17.72 -5.79
N LEU A 347 -21.29 17.83 -6.70
CA LEU A 347 -21.80 16.68 -7.45
C LEU A 347 -20.75 16.16 -8.43
N LYS A 348 -20.29 14.91 -8.22
CA LYS A 348 -19.28 14.27 -9.06
C LYS A 348 -19.67 12.84 -9.42
N LYS A 349 -19.36 12.44 -10.65
CA LYS A 349 -19.44 11.04 -11.11
C LYS A 349 -18.02 10.50 -11.29
N ILE A 350 -17.75 9.33 -10.70
CA ILE A 350 -16.41 8.77 -10.57
C ILE A 350 -16.45 7.28 -10.91
N VAL A 351 -15.55 6.79 -11.76
CA VAL A 351 -15.30 5.35 -11.90
C VAL A 351 -14.41 4.91 -10.76
N LEU A 352 -14.81 3.85 -10.04
CA LEU A 352 -14.08 3.37 -8.89
C LEU A 352 -13.20 2.18 -9.28
N GLU A 353 -11.90 2.38 -9.07
CA GLU A 353 -10.91 1.34 -9.22
C GLU A 353 -10.87 0.44 -7.98
N GLU A 354 -10.57 -0.83 -8.21
CA GLU A 354 -10.32 -1.82 -7.18
C GLU A 354 -9.18 -2.74 -7.57
N LYS A 355 -8.15 -2.80 -6.72
CA LYS A 355 -7.06 -3.78 -6.83
C LYS A 355 -6.29 -3.90 -5.51
N LEU A 356 -6.13 -5.14 -5.06
CA LEU A 356 -5.16 -5.51 -4.03
C LEU A 356 -3.93 -6.11 -4.70
N PHE A 357 -2.82 -5.38 -4.63
CA PHE A 357 -1.55 -5.85 -5.14
C PHE A 357 -0.89 -6.80 -4.13
N LYS A 358 -0.05 -7.73 -4.60
CA LYS A 358 0.75 -8.64 -3.79
C LYS A 358 2.12 -8.06 -3.45
N THR A 359 2.70 -7.30 -4.37
CA THR A 359 4.03 -6.70 -4.18
C THR A 359 3.94 -5.24 -3.76
N TRP A 360 4.29 -4.94 -2.51
CA TRP A 360 4.22 -3.57 -1.97
C TRP A 360 5.57 -2.90 -1.82
N TYR A 361 6.68 -3.62 -2.02
CA TYR A 361 8.01 -3.06 -1.87
C TYR A 361 9.05 -3.84 -2.68
N HIS A 362 10.15 -3.18 -3.03
CA HIS A 362 11.38 -3.81 -3.48
C HIS A 362 12.55 -2.90 -3.13
N GLY A 363 13.62 -3.47 -2.58
CA GLY A 363 14.80 -2.71 -2.16
C GLY A 363 14.45 -1.58 -1.18
N ARG A 364 14.54 -0.34 -1.65
CA ARG A 364 14.35 0.90 -0.88
C ARG A 364 13.04 1.62 -1.19
N VAL A 365 12.19 1.02 -2.02
CA VAL A 365 10.90 1.56 -2.44
C VAL A 365 9.79 0.76 -1.76
N VAL A 366 8.83 1.44 -1.16
CA VAL A 366 7.66 0.86 -0.49
C VAL A 366 6.40 1.62 -0.87
N LEU A 367 5.27 0.93 -0.97
CA LEU A 367 3.96 1.46 -1.34
C LEU A 367 3.02 1.41 -0.14
N ILE A 368 2.20 2.45 0.03
CA ILE A 368 1.16 2.52 1.07
C ILE A 368 -0.16 3.09 0.51
N GLY A 369 -1.26 2.79 1.19
CA GLY A 369 -2.60 3.24 0.85
C GLY A 369 -3.06 2.74 -0.51
N ASN A 370 -3.80 3.59 -1.23
CA ASN A 370 -4.34 3.27 -2.55
C ASN A 370 -3.26 2.93 -3.60
N ALA A 371 -1.98 3.21 -3.35
CA ALA A 371 -0.90 2.78 -4.22
C ALA A 371 -0.71 1.25 -4.21
N CYS A 372 -1.17 0.51 -3.19
CA CYS A 372 -1.01 -0.94 -3.10
C CYS A 372 -2.29 -1.72 -2.71
N HIS A 373 -3.31 -1.05 -2.17
CA HIS A 373 -4.60 -1.70 -1.85
C HIS A 373 -5.79 -0.76 -2.07
N LYS A 374 -6.05 -0.43 -3.34
CA LYS A 374 -7.25 0.35 -3.66
C LYS A 374 -8.49 -0.54 -3.46
N MET A 375 -9.25 -0.22 -2.41
CA MET A 375 -10.51 -0.89 -2.09
C MET A 375 -11.72 -0.12 -2.63
N ASN A 376 -12.82 -0.85 -2.83
CA ASN A 376 -14.12 -0.23 -3.06
C ASN A 376 -14.56 0.56 -1.80
N PRO A 377 -14.99 1.82 -1.93
CA PRO A 377 -15.42 2.64 -0.80
C PRO A 377 -16.66 2.12 -0.06
N SER A 378 -17.39 1.15 -0.61
CA SER A 378 -18.57 0.55 0.04
C SER A 378 -18.27 -0.05 1.41
N GLY A 379 -17.04 -0.54 1.63
CA GLY A 379 -16.61 -1.07 2.93
C GLY A 379 -16.08 -0.04 3.93
N GLY A 380 -15.91 1.23 3.54
CA GLY A 380 -15.43 2.30 4.44
C GLY A 380 -13.97 2.18 4.94
N SER A 381 -13.25 1.11 4.61
CA SER A 381 -11.93 0.80 5.22
C SER A 381 -10.71 1.44 4.56
N GLY A 382 -10.87 2.12 3.41
CA GLY A 382 -9.74 2.63 2.62
C GLY A 382 -8.84 3.62 3.37
N ALA A 383 -9.46 4.63 4.00
CA ALA A 383 -8.74 5.65 4.76
C ALA A 383 -8.10 5.06 6.04
N THR A 384 -8.85 4.21 6.75
CA THR A 384 -8.38 3.49 7.93
C THR A 384 -7.14 2.67 7.62
N ASN A 385 -7.17 1.84 6.57
CA ASN A 385 -6.02 1.00 6.21
C ASN A 385 -4.82 1.84 5.78
N SER A 386 -5.06 2.96 5.07
CA SER A 386 -4.00 3.91 4.72
C SER A 386 -3.29 4.51 5.95
N ILE A 387 -4.04 4.78 7.03
CA ILE A 387 -3.49 5.25 8.31
C ILE A 387 -2.69 4.12 8.98
N HIS A 388 -3.22 2.88 8.98
CA HIS A 388 -2.52 1.72 9.54
C HIS A 388 -1.21 1.40 8.82
N ASP A 389 -1.14 1.57 7.50
CA ASP A 389 0.12 1.45 6.76
C ASP A 389 1.14 2.48 7.23
N ALA A 390 0.71 3.74 7.38
CA ALA A 390 1.56 4.84 7.81
C ALA A 390 2.11 4.57 9.22
N ILE A 391 1.26 4.12 10.15
CA ILE A 391 1.66 3.70 11.49
C ILE A 391 2.69 2.58 11.41
N SER A 392 2.36 1.50 10.70
CA SER A 392 3.24 0.33 10.58
C SER A 392 4.61 0.70 10.00
N LEU A 393 4.62 1.46 8.90
CA LEU A 393 5.84 1.87 8.22
C LEU A 393 6.68 2.82 9.08
N ALA A 394 6.08 3.83 9.70
CA ALA A 394 6.78 4.74 10.62
C ALA A 394 7.46 3.96 11.76
N ASN A 395 6.76 2.97 12.31
CA ASN A 395 7.28 2.12 13.38
C ASN A 395 8.51 1.33 12.92
N TYR A 396 8.45 0.72 11.72
CA TYR A 396 9.60 -0.01 11.17
C TYR A 396 10.80 0.89 10.87
N ILE A 397 10.56 2.10 10.35
CA ILE A 397 11.62 3.08 10.08
C ILE A 397 12.26 3.54 11.40
N ASN A 398 11.44 3.87 12.40
CA ASN A 398 11.92 4.35 13.69
C ASN A 398 12.61 3.26 14.53
N LEU A 399 12.02 2.06 14.61
CA LEU A 399 12.62 0.91 15.33
C LEU A 399 13.97 0.54 14.72
N LYS A 400 14.10 0.51 13.39
CA LYS A 400 15.41 0.30 12.76
C LYS A 400 16.40 1.40 13.13
N ALA A 401 15.99 2.66 13.15
CA ALA A 401 16.85 3.76 13.56
C ALA A 401 17.30 3.64 15.03
N ILE A 402 16.38 3.27 15.94
CA ILE A 402 16.68 3.04 17.37
C ILE A 402 17.60 1.83 17.55
N MET A 403 17.30 0.71 16.88
CA MET A 403 18.10 -0.50 16.96
C MET A 403 19.51 -0.27 16.40
N ILE A 404 19.65 0.35 15.22
CA ILE A 404 20.97 0.71 14.65
C ILE A 404 21.76 1.57 15.65
N ARG A 405 21.11 2.52 16.33
CA ARG A 405 21.74 3.38 17.35
C ARG A 405 22.18 2.60 18.59
N LEU A 406 21.34 1.68 19.09
CA LEU A 406 21.71 0.80 20.20
C LEU A 406 22.87 -0.13 19.80
N TYR A 407 22.80 -0.75 18.63
CA TYR A 407 23.84 -1.64 18.09
C TYR A 407 25.17 -0.95 17.86
N ALA A 408 25.17 0.25 17.27
CA ALA A 408 26.37 1.04 17.01
C ALA A 408 27.13 1.40 18.30
N LYS A 409 26.40 1.52 19.42
CA LYS A 409 26.98 1.90 20.71
C LYS A 409 27.53 0.75 21.53
N THR A 410 27.11 -0.51 21.34
CA THR A 410 27.30 -1.52 22.41
C THR A 410 27.76 -2.94 22.05
N LEU A 411 27.83 -3.41 20.78
CA LEU A 411 28.00 -4.87 20.53
C LEU A 411 29.06 -5.28 19.47
N THR A 412 29.86 -6.31 19.80
CA THR A 412 30.77 -7.01 18.88
C THR A 412 30.04 -8.05 18.00
N GLY A 413 30.54 -8.28 16.78
CA GLY A 413 29.81 -8.92 15.67
C GLY A 413 29.36 -10.37 15.82
N ALA A 414 29.89 -11.14 16.78
CA ALA A 414 29.46 -12.52 17.02
C ALA A 414 28.19 -12.59 17.90
N VAL A 415 28.09 -11.73 18.91
CA VAL A 415 26.92 -11.62 19.79
C VAL A 415 25.72 -11.07 19.01
N ALA A 416 25.97 -10.15 18.07
CA ALA A 416 24.96 -9.58 17.19
C ALA A 416 24.21 -10.63 16.36
N ARG A 417 24.92 -11.62 15.78
CA ARG A 417 24.30 -12.69 14.96
C ARG A 417 23.45 -13.64 15.79
N SER A 418 23.92 -14.06 16.96
CA SER A 418 23.20 -14.98 17.84
C SER A 418 21.98 -14.31 18.50
N ALA A 419 22.12 -13.05 18.94
CA ALA A 419 21.02 -12.26 19.47
C ALA A 419 19.96 -11.96 18.39
N MET A 420 20.36 -11.67 17.16
CA MET A 420 19.42 -11.41 16.05
C MET A 420 18.61 -12.66 15.66
N MET A 421 19.23 -13.85 15.63
CA MET A 421 18.53 -15.12 15.43
C MET A 421 17.53 -15.41 16.57
N LYS A 422 17.92 -15.17 17.83
CA LYS A 422 17.04 -15.36 19.01
C LYS A 422 15.93 -14.31 19.13
N MET A 423 16.17 -13.07 18.70
CA MET A 423 15.15 -12.00 18.72
C MET A 423 14.14 -12.15 17.59
N ASN A 424 14.56 -12.51 16.37
CA ASN A 424 13.62 -12.81 15.29
C ASN A 424 12.76 -14.05 15.59
N ALA A 425 13.31 -15.03 16.31
CA ALA A 425 12.56 -16.21 16.73
C ALA A 425 11.55 -15.95 17.87
N ASN A 426 11.66 -14.81 18.60
CA ASN A 426 10.87 -14.50 19.81
C ASN A 426 10.12 -13.16 19.74
N ARG A 427 9.80 -12.62 18.56
CA ARG A 427 9.15 -11.30 18.45
C ARG A 427 7.61 -11.38 18.47
N PRO A 428 6.94 -10.89 19.53
CA PRO A 428 5.59 -10.33 19.42
C PRO A 428 5.68 -8.92 18.80
N GLN A 429 4.66 -8.55 18.01
CA GLN A 429 4.58 -7.27 17.30
C GLN A 429 4.54 -6.09 18.28
N VAL A 430 5.35 -5.04 18.03
CA VAL A 430 5.35 -3.82 18.86
C VAL A 430 5.04 -2.63 17.95
N ALA A 431 3.84 -2.08 18.09
CA ALA A 431 3.38 -0.84 17.48
C ALA A 431 3.23 0.26 18.55
N PHE A 432 3.27 1.53 18.14
CA PHE A 432 3.24 2.73 18.99
C PHE A 432 1.87 3.03 19.63
N LEU A 433 1.15 1.99 20.05
CA LEU A 433 -0.04 2.10 20.88
C LEU A 433 0.33 1.63 22.30
N GLU A 434 -0.23 2.27 23.33
CA GLU A 434 -0.09 1.75 24.70
C GLU A 434 -0.48 0.28 24.77
N TYR A 435 0.27 -0.49 25.57
CA TYR A 435 0.01 -1.90 25.83
C TYR A 435 -1.39 -2.05 26.44
N VAL A 436 -2.36 -2.43 25.59
CA VAL A 436 -3.55 -3.14 26.04
C VAL A 436 -3.10 -4.59 26.17
N PRO A 437 -3.12 -5.19 27.38
CA PRO A 437 -2.83 -6.60 27.53
C PRO A 437 -3.74 -7.39 26.59
N ASP A 438 -3.15 -8.21 25.71
CA ASP A 438 -3.91 -9.12 24.87
C ASP A 438 -4.48 -10.22 25.76
N THR A 439 -5.72 -10.02 26.21
CA THR A 439 -6.54 -11.02 26.89
C THR A 439 -7.31 -11.90 25.88
N GLY A 440 -6.94 -11.88 24.60
CA GLY A 440 -7.79 -12.28 23.48
C GLY A 440 -8.72 -11.12 23.15
N THR A 441 -8.34 -10.28 22.19
CA THR A 441 -9.01 -8.98 21.93
C THR A 441 -10.45 -9.05 21.40
N VAL A 442 -11.05 -10.22 21.20
CA VAL A 442 -12.51 -10.43 21.05
C VAL A 442 -12.80 -11.86 21.51
N PRO A 443 -13.59 -12.11 22.57
CA PRO A 443 -13.98 -13.47 22.96
C PRO A 443 -14.59 -14.23 21.77
N SER A 444 -14.36 -15.54 21.64
CA SER A 444 -14.80 -16.33 20.47
C SER A 444 -16.31 -16.21 20.18
N GLU A 445 -17.10 -15.94 21.21
CA GLU A 445 -18.54 -15.67 21.12
C GLU A 445 -18.91 -14.43 20.28
N TYR A 446 -17.98 -13.47 20.08
CA TYR A 446 -18.19 -12.24 19.30
C TYR A 446 -17.50 -12.27 17.91
N GLN A 447 -16.96 -13.43 17.48
CA GLN A 447 -16.25 -13.61 16.20
C GLN A 447 -17.02 -14.49 15.18
N SER A 448 -18.35 -14.49 15.20
CA SER A 448 -19.17 -15.34 14.33
C SER A 448 -18.89 -15.17 12.84
N SER A 449 -18.65 -13.93 12.39
CA SER A 449 -18.32 -13.61 10.98
C SER A 449 -16.94 -14.12 10.55
N TYR A 450 -15.95 -14.16 11.44
CA TYR A 450 -14.64 -14.74 11.17
C TYR A 450 -14.72 -16.25 10.98
N HIS A 451 -15.47 -16.93 11.86
CA HIS A 451 -15.71 -18.37 11.75
C HIS A 451 -16.48 -18.72 10.47
N PHE A 452 -17.51 -17.95 10.13
CA PHE A 452 -18.25 -18.08 8.88
C PHE A 452 -17.35 -17.85 7.65
N THR A 453 -16.48 -16.84 7.69
CA THR A 453 -15.52 -16.56 6.61
C THR A 453 -14.50 -17.69 6.47
N LEU A 454 -13.98 -18.22 7.57
CA LEU A 454 -13.08 -19.37 7.55
C LEU A 454 -13.77 -20.62 7.00
N GLU A 455 -15.04 -20.83 7.30
CA GLU A 455 -15.83 -21.93 6.78
C GLU A 455 -16.05 -21.78 5.27
N ILE A 456 -16.39 -20.58 4.79
CA ILE A 456 -16.45 -20.27 3.35
C ILE A 456 -15.09 -20.53 2.67
N LEU A 457 -13.99 -20.08 3.27
CA LEU A 457 -12.65 -20.27 2.70
C LEU A 457 -12.25 -21.76 2.66
N LYS A 458 -12.62 -22.54 3.69
CA LYS A 458 -12.42 -24.00 3.71
C LYS A 458 -13.26 -24.69 2.65
N ASN A 459 -14.53 -24.32 2.51
CA ASN A 459 -15.43 -24.89 1.51
C ASN A 459 -14.93 -24.57 0.09
N ARG A 460 -14.50 -23.33 -0.17
CA ARG A 460 -13.90 -22.94 -1.45
C ARG A 460 -12.61 -23.69 -1.77
N ALA A 461 -11.73 -23.87 -0.77
CA ALA A 461 -10.51 -24.66 -0.96
C ALA A 461 -10.83 -26.13 -1.28
N ALA A 462 -11.85 -26.70 -0.63
CA ALA A 462 -12.32 -28.06 -0.92
C ALA A 462 -12.97 -28.16 -2.32
N GLU A 463 -13.76 -27.16 -2.72
CA GLU A 463 -14.34 -27.07 -4.06
C GLU A 463 -13.27 -26.91 -5.16
N GLU A 464 -12.22 -26.12 -4.91
CA GLU A 464 -11.06 -25.97 -5.81
C GLU A 464 -10.29 -27.30 -5.93
N GLU A 465 -10.04 -27.99 -4.81
CA GLU A 465 -9.37 -29.30 -4.80
C GLU A 465 -10.21 -30.37 -5.54
N GLU A 466 -11.54 -30.36 -5.37
CA GLU A 466 -12.46 -31.26 -6.08
C GLU A 466 -12.52 -30.92 -7.58
N ALA A 467 -12.52 -29.63 -7.95
CA ALA A 467 -12.49 -29.18 -9.34
C ALA A 467 -11.16 -29.56 -10.03
N GLU A 468 -10.03 -29.43 -9.34
CA GLU A 468 -8.72 -29.88 -9.83
C GLU A 468 -8.69 -31.41 -10.00
N ALA A 469 -9.27 -32.16 -9.06
CA ALA A 469 -9.39 -33.61 -9.16
C ALA A 469 -10.24 -34.04 -10.36
N ARG A 470 -11.40 -33.41 -10.58
CA ARG A 470 -12.26 -33.66 -11.76
C ARG A 470 -11.57 -33.28 -13.07
N ALA A 471 -10.85 -32.16 -13.10
CA ALA A 471 -10.09 -31.74 -14.28
C ALA A 471 -8.96 -32.73 -14.62
N LYS A 472 -8.33 -33.32 -13.60
CA LYS A 472 -7.33 -34.37 -13.75
C LYS A 472 -7.95 -35.67 -14.28
N GLU A 473 -9.07 -36.11 -13.71
CA GLU A 473 -9.79 -37.31 -14.16
C GLU A 473 -10.28 -37.16 -15.62
N MET A 474 -10.77 -35.98 -15.99
CA MET A 474 -11.16 -35.66 -17.37
C MET A 474 -9.97 -35.77 -18.33
N LYS A 475 -8.79 -35.24 -17.94
CA LYS A 475 -7.56 -35.37 -18.74
C LYS A 475 -7.12 -36.83 -18.88
N ASP A 476 -7.21 -37.61 -17.80
CA ASP A 476 -6.84 -39.02 -17.80
C ASP A 476 -7.80 -39.86 -18.68
N ASN A 477 -9.09 -39.53 -18.68
CA ASN A 477 -10.08 -40.17 -19.55
C ASN A 477 -9.88 -39.81 -21.03
N VAL A 478 -9.61 -38.54 -21.34
CA VAL A 478 -9.24 -38.10 -22.70
C VAL A 478 -7.96 -38.81 -23.18
N ALA A 479 -6.97 -38.99 -22.29
CA ALA A 479 -5.75 -39.73 -22.62
C ALA A 479 -6.02 -41.23 -22.85
N ARG A 480 -6.94 -41.84 -22.09
CA ARG A 480 -7.37 -43.24 -22.29
C ARG A 480 -8.12 -43.43 -23.61
N GLU A 481 -9.02 -42.52 -23.96
CA GLU A 481 -9.74 -42.56 -25.25
C GLU A 481 -8.79 -42.36 -26.44
N ALA A 482 -7.80 -41.46 -26.31
CA ALA A 482 -6.75 -41.30 -27.31
C ALA A 482 -5.87 -42.56 -27.45
N SER A 483 -5.65 -43.32 -26.37
CA SER A 483 -4.92 -44.59 -26.42
C SER A 483 -5.73 -45.73 -27.06
N HIS A 484 -7.06 -45.71 -26.95
CA HIS A 484 -7.94 -46.67 -27.63
C HIS A 484 -8.14 -46.35 -29.12
N ALA A 485 -8.02 -45.09 -29.52
CA ALA A 485 -8.06 -44.69 -30.93
C ALA A 485 -6.79 -45.07 -31.72
N SER A 486 -5.70 -45.49 -31.06
CA SER A 486 -4.42 -45.79 -31.73
C SER A 486 -4.25 -47.24 -32.18
N THR A 487 -5.27 -48.11 -32.07
CA THR A 487 -5.24 -49.47 -32.61
C THR A 487 -5.74 -49.52 -34.06
N SER A 488 -5.02 -48.86 -34.97
CA SER A 488 -5.09 -49.12 -36.41
C SER A 488 -3.72 -48.87 -37.07
N SER A 489 -2.93 -49.95 -37.15
CA SER A 489 -1.74 -50.24 -37.98
C SER A 489 -0.53 -49.28 -38.05
N PRO A 490 0.70 -49.83 -38.20
CA PRO A 490 1.93 -49.19 -37.75
C PRO A 490 2.76 -48.57 -38.90
N VAL A 491 3.45 -47.46 -38.61
CA VAL A 491 4.62 -47.03 -39.39
C VAL A 491 5.81 -46.93 -38.45
N LEU A 492 6.81 -47.77 -38.74
CA LEU A 492 8.11 -47.86 -38.09
C LEU A 492 8.91 -46.55 -38.22
N ILE A 493 9.26 -45.90 -37.11
CA ILE A 493 10.50 -45.11 -37.00
C ILE A 493 11.17 -45.38 -35.63
N SER A 494 12.49 -45.48 -35.70
CA SER A 494 13.46 -46.08 -34.77
C SER A 494 13.45 -45.66 -33.29
N LYS A 495 13.69 -46.65 -32.42
CA LYS A 495 14.06 -46.50 -31.00
C LYS A 495 15.49 -45.93 -30.85
N ALA A 496 15.64 -44.94 -29.96
CA ALA A 496 16.89 -44.61 -29.27
C ALA A 496 16.60 -44.42 -27.76
N PRO A 497 17.51 -44.79 -26.83
CA PRO A 497 17.19 -44.90 -25.41
C PRO A 497 17.32 -43.56 -24.65
N LEU A 498 16.34 -43.27 -23.80
CA LEU A 498 16.35 -42.16 -22.83
C LEU A 498 17.38 -42.42 -21.71
N THR A 499 18.16 -41.39 -21.41
CA THR A 499 19.32 -41.40 -20.49
C THR A 499 18.94 -41.14 -19.01
N PRO A 500 19.85 -41.43 -18.05
CA PRO A 500 19.59 -41.48 -16.59
C PRO A 500 19.17 -40.18 -15.89
N ALA A 501 19.01 -39.06 -16.62
CA ALA A 501 18.70 -37.75 -16.04
C ALA A 501 17.26 -37.63 -15.51
N LEU A 502 16.33 -38.45 -16.00
CA LEU A 502 14.93 -38.45 -15.55
C LEU A 502 14.71 -39.18 -14.22
N ALA A 503 15.60 -40.10 -13.82
CA ALA A 503 15.53 -40.74 -12.50
C ALA A 503 15.93 -39.77 -11.37
N ALA A 504 16.86 -38.85 -11.64
CA ALA A 504 17.32 -37.86 -10.65
C ALA A 504 16.28 -36.77 -10.32
N ILE A 505 15.31 -36.53 -11.21
CA ILE A 505 14.24 -35.52 -11.01
C ILE A 505 13.12 -36.08 -10.12
N ALA A 506 12.90 -37.40 -10.13
CA ALA A 506 11.91 -38.04 -9.26
C ALA A 506 12.35 -38.08 -7.79
N GLU A 507 13.65 -38.22 -7.50
CA GLU A 507 14.17 -38.35 -6.14
C GLU A 507 14.35 -37.02 -5.38
N ALA A 508 14.40 -35.88 -6.06
CA ALA A 508 14.46 -34.56 -5.41
C ALA A 508 13.12 -34.08 -4.83
N SER A 509 12.00 -34.70 -5.22
CA SER A 509 10.65 -34.32 -4.78
C SER A 509 10.33 -34.77 -3.35
N ALA A 510 11.00 -35.82 -2.86
CA ALA A 510 10.75 -36.38 -1.52
C ALA A 510 11.30 -35.49 -0.38
N ILE A 511 12.30 -34.65 -0.64
CA ILE A 511 12.88 -33.72 0.36
C ILE A 511 12.03 -32.44 0.47
N ALA A 512 11.34 -32.04 -0.61
CA ALA A 512 10.52 -30.83 -0.64
C ALA A 512 9.18 -30.97 0.12
N THR A 513 8.81 -32.17 0.56
CA THR A 513 7.53 -32.47 1.21
C THR A 513 7.62 -32.81 2.71
N ALA A 514 8.81 -32.74 3.31
CA ALA A 514 9.01 -33.00 4.74
C ALA A 514 8.40 -31.88 5.62
N ARG A 515 7.46 -32.25 6.50
CA ARG A 515 6.69 -31.29 7.33
C ARG A 515 7.42 -30.85 8.61
N SER A 516 8.59 -31.41 8.92
CA SER A 516 9.44 -30.96 10.03
C SER A 516 10.94 -31.17 9.76
N ALA A 517 11.79 -30.44 10.50
CA ALA A 517 13.25 -30.56 10.39
C ALA A 517 13.80 -31.92 10.85
N ALA A 518 13.08 -32.65 11.72
CA ALA A 518 13.48 -33.98 12.16
C ALA A 518 13.27 -35.04 11.07
N ASP A 519 12.20 -34.91 10.27
CA ASP A 519 11.88 -35.82 9.17
C ASP A 519 12.88 -35.70 8.01
N ALA A 520 13.36 -34.48 7.74
CA ALA A 520 14.39 -34.23 6.74
C ALA A 520 15.74 -34.88 7.12
N VAL A 521 16.08 -34.91 8.42
CA VAL A 521 17.32 -35.52 8.93
C VAL A 521 17.25 -37.05 8.90
N ALA A 522 16.09 -37.64 9.20
CA ALA A 522 15.88 -39.09 9.10
C ALA A 522 15.93 -39.58 7.65
N ALA A 523 15.34 -38.83 6.71
CA ALA A 523 15.41 -39.14 5.28
C ALA A 523 16.84 -39.05 4.73
N ALA A 524 17.61 -38.03 5.13
CA ALA A 524 19.02 -37.89 4.75
C ALA A 524 19.91 -39.03 5.29
N ALA A 525 19.57 -39.59 6.46
CA ALA A 525 20.31 -40.69 7.07
C ALA A 525 20.07 -42.07 6.39
N SER A 526 19.03 -42.20 5.57
CA SER A 526 18.68 -43.43 4.84
C SER A 526 19.28 -43.55 3.43
N LEU A 527 20.04 -42.54 2.98
CA LEU A 527 20.65 -42.55 1.65
C LEU A 527 21.87 -43.49 1.58
N PRO A 528 22.03 -44.28 0.49
CA PRO A 528 23.19 -45.15 0.33
C PRO A 528 24.49 -44.33 0.20
N LYS A 529 25.57 -44.83 0.83
CA LYS A 529 26.87 -44.14 0.96
C LYS A 529 27.52 -43.68 -0.37
N SER A 530 27.10 -44.20 -1.52
CA SER A 530 27.62 -43.82 -2.83
C SER A 530 27.20 -42.41 -3.30
N ALA A 531 26.20 -41.78 -2.68
CA ALA A 531 25.76 -40.42 -3.03
C ALA A 531 26.52 -39.29 -2.28
N LEU A 532 27.27 -39.62 -1.23
CA LEU A 532 27.97 -38.63 -0.37
C LEU A 532 29.38 -38.26 -0.86
N GLU A 533 29.93 -38.94 -1.86
CA GLU A 533 31.31 -38.70 -2.33
C GLU A 533 31.45 -37.64 -3.44
N ILE A 534 30.35 -37.09 -3.98
CA ILE A 534 30.43 -36.12 -5.09
C ILE A 534 30.73 -34.67 -4.63
N PHE A 535 30.72 -34.39 -3.32
CA PHE A 535 30.85 -33.01 -2.80
C PHE A 535 32.19 -32.62 -2.15
N GLN A 536 33.24 -33.44 -2.28
CA GLN A 536 34.56 -33.09 -1.74
C GLN A 536 35.69 -33.29 -2.75
N THR A 537 35.90 -32.32 -3.65
CA THR A 537 37.23 -31.86 -4.10
C THR A 537 37.12 -30.54 -4.89
N THR A 538 37.91 -29.53 -4.52
CA THR A 538 38.15 -28.22 -5.20
C THR A 538 39.65 -28.20 -5.64
N PRO A 539 40.28 -27.21 -6.34
CA PRO A 539 39.84 -25.94 -6.99
C PRO A 539 40.54 -25.56 -8.35
N SER A 540 40.11 -24.43 -8.93
CA SER A 540 40.84 -23.46 -9.82
C SER A 540 41.31 -23.84 -11.24
N LYS A 541 40.80 -23.13 -12.26
CA LYS A 541 41.51 -22.20 -13.19
C LYS A 541 40.82 -22.06 -14.56
N ALA A 542 40.62 -20.79 -14.94
CA ALA A 542 40.79 -20.22 -16.29
C ALA A 542 39.71 -20.39 -17.39
N LYS A 543 39.30 -19.21 -17.88
CA LYS A 543 38.96 -18.78 -19.25
C LYS A 543 37.53 -18.99 -19.82
N LYS A 544 36.84 -17.85 -19.98
CA LYS A 544 35.83 -17.50 -21.02
C LYS A 544 36.30 -17.86 -22.45
N PRO A 545 35.48 -17.83 -23.55
CA PRO A 545 34.19 -17.12 -23.75
C PRO A 545 33.07 -17.83 -24.58
N VAL A 546 31.84 -17.26 -24.58
CA VAL A 546 30.84 -17.10 -25.70
C VAL A 546 30.32 -18.39 -26.40
N ALA A 547 29.04 -18.67 -26.72
CA ALA A 547 27.84 -17.96 -27.22
C ALA A 547 26.56 -18.75 -26.81
N THR A 548 25.43 -18.15 -26.41
CA THR A 548 24.28 -17.64 -27.21
C THR A 548 23.50 -18.70 -28.04
N ILE A 549 22.16 -18.60 -27.97
CA ILE A 549 21.10 -19.19 -28.85
C ILE A 549 20.66 -20.60 -28.36
N ILE A 550 19.43 -20.92 -27.87
CA ILE A 550 18.04 -20.39 -27.91
C ILE A 550 17.42 -20.55 -26.53
#